data_AF-A0A948RY67-F1
#
_entry.id   AF-A0A948RY67-F1
#
_cell.length_a   1.000
_cell.length_b   1.000
_cell.length_c   1.000
_cell.angle_alpha   90.00
_cell.angle_beta   90.00
_cell.angle_gamma   90.00
#
_symmetry.space_group_name_H-M   'P 1'
#
loop_
_entity.id
_entity.type
_entity.pdbx_description
1 polymer ?
#
loop_
_entity_poly.entity_id
_entity_poly.type
_entity_poly.pdbx_seq_one_letter_code
_entity_poly.pdbx_strand_id
1 'polypeptide(L)' 'MAERLLKYYKYIAEEMGGECKVKLAMETKIPSTMAATEDDSFENIELFKEAVLKLTGRRAPEF' A
#
# COMPACT_ATOMS: atom_id res chain seq x y z
N MET A 1 3.13 7.38 -13.17
CA MET A 1 2.47 6.07 -13.00
C MET A 1 2.85 5.58 -11.62
N ALA A 2 1.89 5.38 -10.72
CA ALA A 2 2.19 4.99 -9.35
C ALA A 2 2.60 3.51 -9.25
N GLU A 3 3.82 3.23 -9.71
CA GLU A 3 4.40 1.90 -9.69
C GLU A 3 4.78 1.47 -8.27
N ARG A 4 5.07 2.42 -7.36
CA ARG A 4 5.48 2.09 -5.99
C ARG A 4 4.30 1.71 -5.12
N LEU A 5 3.22 2.49 -5.14
CA LEU A 5 1.98 2.15 -4.40
C LEU A 5 1.41 0.80 -4.85
N LEU A 6 1.44 0.49 -6.15
CA LEU A 6 1.05 -0.82 -6.68
C LEU A 6 1.95 -1.97 -6.19
N LYS A 7 3.26 -1.74 -6.05
CA LYS A 7 4.19 -2.74 -5.47
C LYS A 7 3.86 -3.03 -4.01
N TYR A 8 3.52 -2.01 -3.22
CA TYR A 8 3.05 -2.22 -1.84
C TYR A 8 1.75 -3.05 -1.82
N TYR A 9 0.81 -2.75 -2.71
CA TYR A 9 -0.44 -3.51 -2.85
C TYR A 9 -0.24 -4.97 -3.29
N LYS A 10 0.75 -5.25 -4.14
CA LYS A 10 1.14 -6.62 -4.49
C LYS A 10 1.80 -7.32 -3.31
N TYR A 11 2.76 -6.67 -2.66
CA TYR A 11 3.50 -7.22 -1.53
C TYR A 11 2.58 -7.67 -0.39
N ILE A 12 1.68 -6.81 0.08
CA ILE A 12 0.71 -7.17 1.14
C ILE A 12 -0.28 -8.25 0.73
N ALA A 13 -0.58 -8.34 -0.57
CA ALA A 13 -1.49 -9.36 -1.08
C ALA A 13 -0.82 -10.72 -1.23
N GLU A 14 0.49 -10.75 -1.48
CA GLU A 14 1.29 -11.96 -1.42
C GLU A 14 1.54 -12.41 0.03
N GLU A 15 1.73 -11.48 0.98
CA GLU A 15 1.92 -11.85 2.39
C GLU A 15 0.63 -12.26 3.12
N MET A 16 -0.48 -11.56 2.92
CA MET A 16 -1.71 -11.75 3.70
C MET A 16 -2.99 -11.95 2.87
N GLY A 17 -2.88 -12.05 1.54
CA GLY A 17 -4.04 -12.26 0.67
C GLY A 17 -4.85 -11.00 0.37
N GLY A 18 -5.99 -11.19 -0.32
CA GLY A 18 -6.81 -10.11 -0.86
C GLY A 18 -7.44 -9.17 0.18
N GLU A 19 -7.70 -9.65 1.40
CA GLU A 19 -8.33 -8.86 2.46
C GLU A 19 -7.46 -7.70 2.95
N CYS A 20 -6.13 -7.84 2.87
CA CYS A 20 -5.23 -6.78 3.31
C CYS A 20 -5.13 -5.63 2.31
N LYS A 21 -5.44 -5.85 1.03
CA LYS A 21 -5.63 -4.75 0.08
C LYS A 21 -6.79 -3.85 0.54
N VAL A 22 -7.88 -4.44 1.00
CA VAL A 22 -9.07 -3.69 1.44
C VAL A 22 -8.79 -2.94 2.74
N LYS A 23 -8.10 -3.59 3.70
CA LYS A 23 -7.69 -2.91 4.95
C LYS A 23 -6.71 -1.77 4.69
N LEU A 24 -5.73 -1.99 3.82
CA LEU A 24 -4.77 -0.94 3.47
C LEU A 24 -5.45 0.23 2.76
N ALA A 25 -6.40 -0.05 1.86
CA ALA A 25 -7.25 0.97 1.24
C ALA A 25 -8.06 1.77 2.27
N MET A 26 -8.59 1.10 3.30
CA MET A 26 -9.31 1.76 4.38
C MET A 26 -8.41 2.64 5.24
N GLU A 27 -7.20 2.17 5.52
CA GLU A 27 -6.28 2.85 6.45
C GLU A 27 -5.57 4.04 5.78
N THR A 28 -5.15 3.87 4.53
CA THR A 28 -4.51 4.93 3.72
C THR A 28 -5.53 5.85 3.05
N LYS A 29 -6.81 5.46 3.03
CA LYS A 29 -7.88 6.07 2.21
C LYS A 29 -7.64 6.02 0.69
N ILE A 30 -6.64 5.27 0.25
CA ILE A 30 -6.23 5.19 -1.16
C ILE A 30 -6.43 3.74 -1.62
N PRO A 31 -7.56 3.43 -2.28
CA PRO A 31 -7.79 2.09 -2.83
C PRO A 31 -6.83 1.78 -3.97
N SER A 32 -6.64 0.50 -4.29
CA SER A 32 -5.72 0.05 -5.35
C SER A 32 -5.99 0.65 -6.74
N THR A 33 -7.24 1.06 -7.01
CA THR A 33 -7.62 1.83 -8.20
C THR A 33 -7.09 3.26 -8.18
N MET A 34 -7.09 3.89 -7.00
CA MET A 34 -6.60 5.25 -6.78
C MET A 34 -5.07 5.25 -6.70
N ALA A 35 -4.47 4.24 -6.07
CA ALA A 35 -3.02 3.98 -6.10
C ALA A 35 -2.45 3.71 -7.49
N ALA A 36 -3.28 3.43 -8.51
CA ALA A 36 -2.83 3.32 -9.89
C ALA A 36 -2.81 4.67 -10.62
N THR A 37 -3.55 5.65 -10.12
CA THR A 37 -3.79 6.97 -10.75
C THR A 37 -3.24 8.15 -9.95
N GLU A 38 -3.04 8.00 -8.64
CA GLU A 38 -2.38 8.98 -7.79
C GLU A 38 -0.89 9.03 -8.07
N ASP A 39 -0.29 10.18 -7.77
CA ASP A 39 1.16 10.32 -7.80
C ASP A 39 1.78 9.62 -6.57
N ASP A 40 2.97 9.04 -6.78
CA ASP A 40 3.83 8.49 -5.74
C ASP A 40 4.45 9.64 -4.90
N SER A 41 3.61 10.53 -4.36
CA SER A 41 4.01 11.57 -3.43
C SER A 41 4.57 10.94 -2.16
N PHE A 42 5.60 11.55 -1.58
CA PHE A 42 6.24 11.05 -0.36
C PHE A 42 5.24 10.83 0.78
N GLU A 43 4.24 11.70 0.92
CA GLU A 43 3.17 11.56 1.91
C GLU A 43 2.36 10.26 1.73
N ASN A 44 2.01 9.93 0.49
CA ASN A 44 1.29 8.70 0.17
C ASN A 44 2.16 7.47 0.43
N ILE A 45 3.43 7.51 0.05
CA ILE A 45 4.37 6.41 0.30
C ILE A 45 4.54 6.17 1.80
N GLU A 46 4.68 7.22 2.61
CA GLU A 46 4.80 7.10 4.07
C GLU A 46 3.52 6.55 4.71
N LEU A 47 2.35 7.06 4.33
CA LEU A 47 1.05 6.53 4.76
C LEU A 47 0.92 5.04 4.43
N PHE A 48 1.31 4.65 3.22
CA PHE A 48 1.32 3.26 2.79
C PHE A 48 2.31 2.43 3.60
N LYS A 49 3.54 2.91 3.82
CA LYS A 49 4.54 2.23 4.63
C LYS A 49 4.03 1.95 6.04
N GLU A 50 3.42 2.94 6.69
CA GLU A 50 2.84 2.79 8.02
C GLU A 50 1.67 1.83 8.05
N ALA A 51 0.74 1.94 7.08
CA ALA A 51 -0.40 1.04 6.98
C ALA A 51 0.04 -0.41 6.68
N VAL A 52 1.00 -0.60 5.77
CA VAL A 52 1.61 -1.92 5.50
C VAL A 52 2.25 -2.45 6.78
N LEU A 53 3.03 -1.65 7.50
CA LEU A 53 3.69 -2.06 8.75
C LEU A 53 2.68 -2.47 9.82
N LYS A 54 1.60 -1.71 9.99
CA LYS A 54 0.52 -2.03 10.94
C LYS A 54 -0.22 -3.31 10.56
N LEU A 55 -0.46 -3.52 9.27
CA LEU A 55 -1.22 -4.66 8.78
C LEU A 55 -0.38 -5.94 8.76
N THR A 56 0.81 -5.90 8.18
CA THR A 56 1.71 -7.06 8.02
C THR A 56 2.60 -7.32 9.22
N GLY A 57 2.82 -6.33 10.08
CA GLY A 57 3.86 -6.38 11.10
C GLY A 57 5.28 -6.38 10.52
N ARG A 58 5.45 -6.20 9.20
CA ARG A 58 6.73 -6.15 8.50
C ARG A 58 6.93 -4.81 7.81
N ARG A 59 8.18 -4.37 7.77
CA ARG A 59 8.52 -3.13 7.05
C ARG A 59 8.25 -3.34 5.57
N ALA A 60 7.39 -2.48 5.05
CA ALA A 60 7.12 -2.37 3.63
C ALA A 60 8.46 -2.14 2.87
N PRO A 61 8.73 -2.83 1.75
CA PRO A 61 10.01 -2.69 1.06
C PRO A 61 10.15 -1.27 0.48
N GLU A 62 11.33 -0.67 0.58
CA GLU A 62 11.61 0.64 -0.01
C GLU A 62 11.77 0.52 -1.53
N PHE A 63 10.69 0.81 -2.27
CA PHE A 63 10.65 0.87 -3.73
C PHE A 63 10.76 2.30 -4.26
#